data_AF-A0A757Y7H9-F1
#
_entry.id   AF-A0A757Y7H9-F1
#
_cell.length_a   1.000
_cell.length_b   1.000
_cell.length_c   1.000
_cell.angle_alpha   90.00
_cell.angle_beta   90.00
_cell.angle_gamma   90.00
#
_symmetry.space_group_name_H-M   'P 1'
#
loop_
_entity.id
_entity.type
_entity.pdbx_description
1 polymer ?
#
loop_
_entity_poly.entity_id
_entity_poly.type
_entity_poly.pdbx_seq_one_letter_code
_entity_poly.pdbx_strand_id
1 'polypeptide(L)'
;MAFKMSNEPQTIKIFNLRSDTNEFIGAGDAYIPPHTGLPANCTDIAPPDIPASHIAVFDAETETWSLHEDHRGETVYDTQTGNQVYISEAGPLPENTTTQAPASPVDKFENGKWVADLNTALTQKHAEINDWRNIQENMNYVFRFNNHNWDYGKTTQERLSLSVQMAKANKLPAGFIWTDADNNDVPMSAGELLNLSDAIDQAMFTMGLQIHLRQREMKEEVDKLTDAQAVLDYVVGWPASPTPEATSDSH
;
A
#
# COMPACT_ATOMS: atom_id res chain seq x y z
N MET A 1 31.79 -48.24 -0.15
CA MET A 1 33.08 -48.59 -0.74
C MET A 1 34.04 -47.43 -0.59
N ALA A 2 35.09 -47.63 0.22
CA ALA A 2 36.18 -46.67 0.34
C ALA A 2 36.88 -46.42 -1.01
N PHE A 3 37.21 -45.15 -1.28
CA PHE A 3 37.98 -44.71 -2.45
C PHE A 3 39.24 -45.57 -2.67
N LYS A 4 39.43 -46.06 -3.90
CA LYS A 4 40.58 -46.91 -4.24
C LYS A 4 41.78 -46.08 -4.66
N MET A 5 42.76 -45.97 -3.77
CA MET A 5 44.02 -45.27 -4.03
C MET A 5 44.86 -45.95 -5.14
N SER A 6 45.62 -45.15 -5.88
CA SER A 6 46.51 -45.57 -6.98
C SER A 6 47.98 -45.24 -6.68
N ASN A 7 48.92 -45.96 -7.31
CA ASN A 7 50.36 -45.64 -7.32
C ASN A 7 50.76 -44.64 -8.43
N GLU A 8 49.83 -44.32 -9.33
CA GLU A 8 49.97 -43.28 -10.36
C GLU A 8 49.00 -42.14 -10.08
N PRO A 9 49.32 -40.89 -10.47
CA PRO A 9 48.42 -39.76 -10.28
C PRO A 9 47.12 -39.92 -11.09
N GLN A 10 46.00 -39.47 -10.53
CA GLN A 10 44.68 -39.58 -11.14
C GLN A 10 43.98 -38.22 -11.17
N THR A 11 43.17 -37.97 -12.19
CA THR A 11 42.20 -36.87 -12.17
C THR A 11 40.81 -37.47 -12.11
N ILE A 12 40.04 -37.09 -11.09
CA ILE A 12 38.76 -37.72 -10.76
C ILE A 12 37.69 -36.65 -10.65
N LYS A 13 36.50 -36.93 -11.20
CA LYS A 13 35.33 -36.08 -11.00
C LYS A 13 34.92 -36.19 -9.53
N ILE A 14 34.88 -35.06 -8.85
CA ILE A 14 34.42 -34.97 -7.46
C ILE A 14 33.18 -34.09 -7.37
N PHE A 15 32.39 -34.35 -6.34
CA PHE A 15 31.21 -33.60 -5.97
C PHE A 15 31.47 -33.00 -4.60
N ASN A 16 31.56 -31.68 -4.55
CA ASN A 16 31.92 -30.95 -3.34
C ASN A 16 30.72 -30.84 -2.43
N LEU A 17 30.99 -30.98 -1.14
CA LEU A 17 30.03 -30.96 -0.06
C LEU A 17 30.28 -29.73 0.81
N ARG A 18 29.21 -29.11 1.28
CA ARG A 18 29.29 -28.08 2.31
C ARG A 18 29.77 -28.73 3.61
N SER A 19 30.76 -28.14 4.28
CA SER A 19 31.46 -28.79 5.40
C SER A 19 30.63 -28.96 6.68
N ASP A 20 29.54 -28.23 6.82
CA ASP A 20 28.64 -28.23 7.99
C ASP A 20 27.40 -29.11 7.77
N THR A 21 26.86 -29.16 6.55
CA THR A 21 25.59 -29.81 6.22
C THR A 21 25.71 -31.00 5.27
N ASN A 22 26.88 -31.22 4.67
CA ASN A 22 27.11 -32.17 3.58
C ASN A 22 26.21 -31.95 2.34
N GLU A 23 25.66 -30.75 2.17
CA GLU A 23 24.90 -30.36 0.99
C GLU A 23 25.82 -30.33 -0.24
N PHE A 24 25.31 -30.79 -1.39
CA PHE A 24 26.01 -30.66 -2.66
C PHE A 24 26.15 -29.18 -3.05
N ILE A 25 27.39 -28.71 -3.26
CA ILE A 25 27.70 -27.32 -3.62
C ILE A 25 28.36 -27.17 -5.00
N GLY A 26 28.52 -28.27 -5.74
CA GLY A 26 29.00 -28.24 -7.12
C GLY A 26 30.02 -29.32 -7.44
N ALA A 27 30.15 -29.64 -8.73
CA ALA A 27 31.06 -30.66 -9.22
C ALA A 27 32.35 -30.04 -9.79
N GLY A 28 33.47 -30.73 -9.61
CA GLY A 28 34.78 -30.31 -10.11
C GLY A 28 35.66 -31.50 -10.45
N ASP A 29 36.86 -31.23 -10.93
CA ASP A 29 37.86 -32.27 -11.16
C ASP A 29 38.98 -32.11 -10.12
N ALA A 30 39.33 -33.18 -9.44
CA ALA A 30 40.41 -33.20 -8.46
C ALA A 30 41.60 -34.02 -8.97
N TYR A 31 42.78 -33.44 -8.88
CA TYR A 31 44.03 -34.16 -9.06
C TYR A 31 44.41 -34.88 -7.76
N ILE A 32 44.55 -36.19 -7.83
CA ILE A 32 44.88 -37.09 -6.71
C ILE A 32 46.29 -37.63 -6.92
N PRO A 33 47.29 -37.19 -6.13
CA PRO A 33 48.64 -37.75 -6.17
C PRO A 33 48.68 -39.26 -5.85
N PRO A 34 49.75 -39.98 -6.27
CA PRO A 34 50.00 -41.35 -5.84
C PRO A 34 49.86 -41.54 -4.33
N HIS A 35 49.20 -42.62 -3.93
CA HIS A 35 49.00 -43.04 -2.53
C HIS A 35 48.25 -42.04 -1.65
N THR A 36 47.40 -41.19 -2.22
CA THR A 36 46.52 -40.26 -1.49
C THR A 36 45.03 -40.53 -1.72
N GLY A 37 44.17 -39.97 -0.87
CA GLY A 37 42.71 -40.09 -0.97
C GLY A 37 42.05 -38.83 -1.52
N LEU A 38 40.71 -38.86 -1.61
CA LEU A 38 39.93 -37.69 -2.00
C LEU A 38 40.14 -36.50 -1.04
N PRO A 39 40.07 -35.25 -1.54
CA PRO A 39 40.02 -34.07 -0.69
C PRO A 39 38.90 -34.16 0.37
N ALA A 40 39.05 -33.42 1.47
CA ALA A 40 37.99 -33.32 2.47
C ALA A 40 36.72 -32.68 1.87
N ASN A 41 35.56 -33.05 2.41
CA ASN A 41 34.24 -32.54 1.99
C ASN A 41 33.96 -32.76 0.50
N CYS A 42 34.33 -33.92 -0.05
CA CYS A 42 33.91 -34.32 -1.38
C CYS A 42 33.68 -35.83 -1.46
N THR A 43 32.97 -36.25 -2.51
CA THR A 43 32.75 -37.65 -2.87
C THR A 43 32.96 -37.83 -4.37
N ASP A 44 33.36 -39.03 -4.81
CA ASP A 44 33.40 -39.42 -6.23
C ASP A 44 32.07 -40.04 -6.70
N ILE A 45 31.09 -40.17 -5.80
CA ILE A 45 29.74 -40.64 -6.10
C ILE A 45 28.89 -39.46 -6.60
N ALA A 46 28.44 -39.54 -7.85
CA ALA A 46 27.58 -38.51 -8.42
C ALA A 46 26.24 -38.38 -7.67
N PRO A 47 25.77 -37.15 -7.41
CA PRO A 47 24.43 -36.94 -6.91
C PRO A 47 23.40 -37.41 -7.94
N PRO A 48 22.19 -37.78 -7.50
CA PRO A 48 21.07 -38.01 -8.41
C PRO A 48 20.68 -36.69 -9.11
N ASP A 49 19.77 -36.78 -10.08
CA ASP A 49 19.11 -35.59 -10.62
C ASP A 49 18.40 -34.84 -9.48
N ILE A 50 18.71 -33.55 -9.32
CA ILE A 50 18.16 -32.71 -8.25
C ILE A 50 17.01 -31.90 -8.85
N PRO A 51 15.75 -32.15 -8.44
CA PRO A 51 14.60 -31.37 -8.90
C PRO A 51 14.70 -29.90 -8.47
N ALA A 52 13.85 -29.05 -9.05
CA ALA A 52 13.67 -27.68 -8.54
C ALA A 52 13.22 -27.69 -7.08
N SER A 53 13.63 -26.68 -6.33
CA SER A 53 13.35 -26.52 -4.89
C SER A 53 13.79 -27.72 -4.04
N HIS A 54 14.88 -28.38 -4.42
CA HIS A 54 15.50 -29.47 -3.67
C HIS A 54 17.02 -29.30 -3.60
N ILE A 55 17.61 -29.92 -2.58
CA ILE A 55 19.05 -30.05 -2.39
C ILE A 55 19.41 -31.52 -2.13
N ALA A 56 20.57 -31.96 -2.63
CA ALA A 56 21.11 -33.28 -2.33
C ALA A 56 22.06 -33.19 -1.13
N VAL A 57 21.88 -34.05 -0.13
CA VAL A 57 22.73 -34.17 1.05
C VAL A 57 23.40 -35.54 1.03
N PHE A 58 24.72 -35.57 1.26
CA PHE A 58 25.48 -36.82 1.25
C PHE A 58 25.64 -37.38 2.66
N ASP A 59 25.26 -38.65 2.84
CA ASP A 59 25.56 -39.42 4.04
C ASP A 59 26.85 -40.21 3.83
N ALA A 60 27.90 -39.82 4.54
CA ALA A 60 29.21 -40.45 4.45
C ALA A 60 29.30 -41.83 5.14
N GLU A 61 28.38 -42.16 6.05
CA GLU A 61 28.36 -43.47 6.72
C GLU A 61 27.77 -44.54 5.80
N THR A 62 26.70 -44.19 5.08
CA THR A 62 26.04 -45.09 4.13
C THR A 62 26.55 -44.93 2.70
N GLU A 63 27.30 -43.87 2.43
CA GLU A 63 27.76 -43.45 1.09
C GLU A 63 26.61 -43.27 0.09
N THR A 64 25.52 -42.65 0.54
CA THR A 64 24.33 -42.41 -0.28
C THR A 64 23.91 -40.94 -0.28
N TRP A 65 23.18 -40.55 -1.33
CA TRP A 65 22.57 -39.24 -1.45
C TRP A 65 21.10 -39.28 -1.05
N SER A 66 20.66 -38.32 -0.24
CA SER A 66 19.25 -38.04 0.04
C SER A 66 18.85 -36.69 -0.53
N LEU A 67 17.64 -36.62 -1.10
CA LEU A 67 17.05 -35.36 -1.57
C LEU A 67 16.19 -34.76 -0.47
N HIS A 68 16.36 -33.47 -0.22
CA HIS A 68 15.59 -32.68 0.73
C HIS A 68 14.96 -31.49 0.02
N GLU A 69 13.75 -31.12 0.40
CA GLU A 69 13.15 -29.85 -0.05
C GLU A 69 14.03 -28.68 0.39
N ASP A 70 14.18 -27.70 -0.49
CA ASP A 70 14.97 -26.50 -0.26
C ASP A 70 14.40 -25.34 -1.07
N HIS A 71 13.70 -24.45 -0.37
CA HIS A 71 13.10 -23.26 -0.94
C HIS A 71 13.93 -21.99 -0.66
N ARG A 72 15.19 -22.11 -0.23
CA ARG A 72 16.05 -20.95 0.05
C ARG A 72 16.13 -20.00 -1.14
N GLY A 73 16.04 -18.70 -0.85
CA GLY A 73 16.04 -17.65 -1.86
C GLY A 73 14.67 -17.35 -2.47
N GLU A 74 13.65 -18.20 -2.20
CA GLU A 74 12.28 -17.92 -2.61
C GLU A 74 11.62 -16.88 -1.68
N THR A 75 10.71 -16.10 -2.24
CA THR A 75 9.80 -15.23 -1.47
C THR A 75 8.41 -15.84 -1.54
N VAL A 76 7.84 -16.15 -0.37
CA VAL A 76 6.47 -16.64 -0.22
C VAL A 76 5.63 -15.63 0.55
N TYR A 77 4.34 -15.92 0.72
CA TYR A 77 3.38 -15.03 1.34
C TYR A 77 2.69 -15.73 2.49
N ASP A 78 2.62 -15.06 3.64
CA ASP A 78 1.85 -15.51 4.79
C ASP A 78 0.35 -15.46 4.45
N THR A 79 -0.32 -16.60 4.54
CA THR A 79 -1.73 -16.78 4.14
C THR A 79 -2.73 -16.09 5.09
N GLN A 80 -2.29 -15.68 6.29
CA GLN A 80 -3.15 -14.99 7.26
C GLN A 80 -3.12 -13.47 7.06
N THR A 81 -1.96 -12.95 6.64
CA THR A 81 -1.69 -11.50 6.60
C THR A 81 -1.39 -10.97 5.20
N GLY A 82 -1.05 -11.83 4.24
CA GLY A 82 -0.57 -11.43 2.90
C GLY A 82 0.87 -10.91 2.89
N ASN A 83 1.56 -10.90 4.02
CA ASN A 83 2.92 -10.37 4.12
C ASN A 83 3.94 -11.28 3.44
N GLN A 84 4.97 -10.68 2.85
CA GLN A 84 6.08 -11.42 2.26
C GLN A 84 6.96 -12.07 3.34
N VAL A 85 7.38 -13.30 3.06
CA VAL A 85 8.29 -14.11 3.87
C VAL A 85 9.42 -14.59 2.96
N TYR A 86 10.65 -14.19 3.27
CA TYR A 86 11.84 -14.66 2.55
C TYR A 86 12.36 -15.95 3.19
N ILE A 87 12.59 -16.98 2.39
CA ILE A 87 13.12 -18.25 2.87
C ILE A 87 14.64 -18.20 2.92
N SER A 88 15.19 -18.21 4.12
CA SER A 88 16.65 -18.21 4.35
C SER A 88 17.22 -19.56 4.73
N GLU A 89 16.39 -20.48 5.23
CA GLU A 89 16.80 -21.80 5.72
C GLU A 89 16.38 -22.91 4.77
N ALA A 90 17.19 -23.97 4.72
CA ALA A 90 16.88 -25.16 3.94
C ALA A 90 15.67 -25.89 4.54
N GLY A 91 14.86 -26.50 3.69
CA GLY A 91 13.71 -27.28 4.12
C GLY A 91 12.42 -26.92 3.39
N PRO A 92 11.29 -27.48 3.86
CA PRO A 92 9.97 -27.21 3.30
C PRO A 92 9.55 -25.76 3.55
N LEU A 93 8.55 -25.30 2.79
CA LEU A 93 7.93 -24.01 3.05
C LEU A 93 7.34 -23.93 4.48
N PRO A 94 7.44 -22.79 5.17
CA PRO A 94 6.84 -22.61 6.48
C PRO A 94 5.32 -22.84 6.46
N GLU A 95 4.78 -23.31 7.58
CA GLU A 95 3.33 -23.44 7.72
C GLU A 95 2.62 -22.11 7.48
N ASN A 96 1.40 -22.17 6.94
CA ASN A 96 0.58 -21.00 6.60
C ASN A 96 1.23 -20.06 5.58
N THR A 97 2.07 -20.57 4.67
CA THR A 97 2.62 -19.79 3.55
C THR A 97 2.16 -20.32 2.20
N THR A 98 2.22 -19.46 1.18
CA THR A 98 1.96 -19.82 -0.22
C THR A 98 2.90 -19.07 -1.15
N THR A 99 3.27 -19.67 -2.27
CA THR A 99 4.06 -19.01 -3.33
C THR A 99 3.21 -18.05 -4.18
N GLN A 100 1.89 -18.08 -4.02
CA GLN A 100 0.96 -17.17 -4.71
C GLN A 100 0.95 -15.81 -4.02
N ALA A 101 1.20 -14.74 -4.75
CA ALA A 101 1.04 -13.38 -4.23
C ALA A 101 -0.45 -13.00 -4.15
N PRO A 102 -0.88 -12.22 -3.13
CA PRO A 102 -2.18 -11.56 -3.18
C PRO A 102 -2.21 -10.58 -4.36
N ALA A 103 -3.36 -10.48 -5.03
CA ALA A 103 -3.61 -9.54 -6.12
C ALA A 103 -4.02 -8.15 -5.61
N SER A 104 -4.59 -8.08 -4.40
CA SER A 104 -5.02 -6.83 -3.77
C SER A 104 -4.73 -6.79 -2.27
N PRO A 105 -4.63 -5.59 -1.66
CA PRO A 105 -4.43 -5.44 -0.22
C PRO A 105 -5.61 -5.96 0.65
N VAL A 106 -6.76 -6.21 0.03
CA VAL A 106 -7.95 -6.74 0.71
C VAL A 106 -8.13 -8.23 0.49
N ASP A 107 -7.18 -8.88 -0.18
CA ASP A 107 -7.24 -10.31 -0.42
C ASP A 107 -7.05 -11.11 0.88
N LYS A 108 -7.87 -12.14 1.01
CA LYS A 108 -7.82 -13.11 2.08
C LYS A 108 -7.62 -14.50 1.48
N PHE A 109 -6.74 -15.30 2.08
CA PHE A 109 -6.47 -16.64 1.58
C PHE A 109 -7.55 -17.61 2.04
N GLU A 110 -8.33 -18.14 1.11
CA GLU A 110 -9.41 -19.09 1.38
C GLU A 110 -9.41 -20.21 0.36
N ASN A 111 -9.52 -21.46 0.83
CA ASN A 111 -9.60 -22.65 -0.04
C ASN A 111 -8.43 -22.75 -1.06
N GLY A 112 -7.22 -22.39 -0.63
CA GLY A 112 -6.00 -22.52 -1.44
C GLY A 112 -5.75 -21.39 -2.44
N LYS A 113 -6.52 -20.29 -2.39
CA LYS A 113 -6.37 -19.14 -3.28
C LYS A 113 -6.66 -17.82 -2.56
N TRP A 114 -6.13 -16.74 -3.10
CA TRP A 114 -6.48 -15.39 -2.68
C TRP A 114 -7.87 -15.02 -3.22
N VAL A 115 -8.71 -14.46 -2.34
CA VAL A 115 -10.05 -13.96 -2.66
C VAL A 115 -10.19 -12.57 -2.03
N ALA A 116 -10.57 -11.58 -2.81
CA ALA A 116 -10.82 -10.23 -2.30
C ALA A 116 -11.95 -10.23 -1.26
N ASP A 117 -11.65 -9.76 -0.05
CA ASP A 117 -12.61 -9.71 1.05
C ASP A 117 -13.47 -8.45 0.96
N LEU A 118 -14.76 -8.64 0.65
CA LEU A 118 -15.73 -7.55 0.46
C LEU A 118 -15.84 -6.66 1.71
N ASN A 119 -15.86 -7.25 2.91
CA ASN A 119 -16.01 -6.48 4.15
C ASN A 119 -14.80 -5.58 4.42
N THR A 120 -13.60 -6.08 4.11
CA THR A 120 -12.35 -5.31 4.21
C THR A 120 -12.34 -4.18 3.19
N ALA A 121 -12.76 -4.44 1.94
CA ALA A 121 -12.92 -3.40 0.92
C ALA A 121 -13.91 -2.30 1.34
N LEU A 122 -15.09 -2.68 1.87
CA LEU A 122 -16.09 -1.74 2.38
C LEU A 122 -15.55 -0.89 3.53
N THR A 123 -14.86 -1.52 4.48
CA THR A 123 -14.25 -0.83 5.63
C THR A 123 -13.22 0.19 5.17
N GLN A 124 -12.33 -0.21 4.24
CA GLN A 124 -11.33 0.68 3.68
C GLN A 124 -11.96 1.85 2.92
N LYS A 125 -12.96 1.60 2.07
CA LYS A 125 -13.62 2.66 1.30
C LYS A 125 -14.42 3.62 2.20
N HIS A 126 -15.02 3.12 3.28
CA HIS A 126 -15.65 3.96 4.29
C HIS A 126 -14.66 4.85 5.03
N ALA A 127 -13.46 4.36 5.33
CA ALA A 127 -12.39 5.17 5.90
C ALA A 127 -11.98 6.29 4.93
N GLU A 128 -11.77 5.97 3.64
CA GLU A 128 -11.45 6.94 2.59
C GLU A 128 -12.53 8.04 2.45
N ILE A 129 -13.82 7.66 2.51
CA ILE A 129 -14.95 8.62 2.52
C ILE A 129 -14.91 9.53 3.76
N ASN A 130 -14.56 8.99 4.94
CA ASN A 130 -14.44 9.80 6.15
C ASN A 130 -13.26 10.78 6.05
N ASP A 131 -12.14 10.35 5.48
CA ASP A 131 -10.97 11.19 5.25
C ASP A 131 -11.29 12.31 4.25
N TRP A 132 -11.98 12.00 3.15
CA TRP A 132 -12.48 13.00 2.22
C TRP A 132 -13.33 14.05 2.93
N ARG A 133 -14.30 13.62 3.76
CA ARG A 133 -15.16 14.55 4.52
C ARG A 133 -14.30 15.44 5.43
N ASN A 134 -13.37 14.85 6.17
CA ASN A 134 -12.48 15.60 7.06
C ASN A 134 -11.66 16.64 6.30
N ILE A 135 -11.19 16.31 5.10
CA ILE A 135 -10.49 17.26 4.22
C ILE A 135 -11.43 18.39 3.82
N GLN A 136 -12.64 18.09 3.30
CA GLN A 136 -13.60 19.11 2.89
C GLN A 136 -13.99 20.05 4.04
N GLU A 137 -14.29 19.53 5.23
CA GLU A 137 -14.68 20.32 6.41
C GLU A 137 -13.57 21.25 6.92
N ASN A 138 -12.31 21.06 6.50
CA ASN A 138 -11.17 21.88 6.88
C ASN A 138 -10.58 22.70 5.72
N MET A 139 -11.17 22.63 4.53
CA MET A 139 -10.77 23.49 3.41
C MET A 139 -11.35 24.90 3.56
N ASN A 140 -10.67 25.86 2.93
CA ASN A 140 -11.23 27.17 2.64
C ASN A 140 -11.81 27.14 1.22
N TYR A 141 -12.93 27.83 1.07
CA TYR A 141 -13.67 27.95 -0.17
C TYR A 141 -13.88 29.43 -0.47
N VAL A 142 -14.29 29.74 -1.69
CA VAL A 142 -14.58 31.11 -2.11
C VAL A 142 -16.05 31.23 -2.48
N PHE A 143 -16.69 32.30 -2.04
CA PHE A 143 -18.06 32.64 -2.44
C PHE A 143 -18.17 34.12 -2.82
N ARG A 144 -19.13 34.44 -3.69
CA ARG A 144 -19.39 35.80 -4.12
C ARG A 144 -20.41 36.46 -3.21
N PHE A 145 -20.06 37.61 -2.62
CA PHE A 145 -20.95 38.41 -1.80
C PHE A 145 -20.64 39.91 -1.94
N ASN A 146 -21.68 40.73 -2.10
CA ASN A 146 -21.56 42.17 -2.32
C ASN A 146 -20.51 42.57 -3.37
N ASN A 147 -20.53 41.87 -4.52
CA ASN A 147 -19.65 42.10 -5.66
C ASN A 147 -18.16 41.73 -5.48
N HIS A 148 -17.78 41.16 -4.34
CA HIS A 148 -16.44 40.64 -4.05
C HIS A 148 -16.46 39.12 -3.89
N ASN A 149 -15.30 38.50 -4.08
CA ASN A 149 -15.08 37.09 -3.77
C ASN A 149 -14.45 37.00 -2.39
N TRP A 150 -15.04 36.25 -1.47
CA TRP A 150 -14.57 36.13 -0.10
C TRP A 150 -14.19 34.71 0.23
N ASP A 151 -13.10 34.54 0.97
CA ASP A 151 -12.80 33.25 1.58
C ASP A 151 -13.84 32.94 2.66
N TYR A 152 -14.20 31.67 2.79
CA TYR A 152 -14.95 31.14 3.91
C TYR A 152 -14.43 29.76 4.29
N GLY A 153 -14.63 29.38 5.55
CA GLY A 153 -14.04 28.19 6.15
C GLY A 153 -13.59 28.49 7.58
N LYS A 154 -13.19 27.44 8.32
CA LYS A 154 -12.84 27.55 9.75
C LYS A 154 -11.74 28.59 9.97
N THR A 155 -10.69 28.57 9.15
CA THR A 155 -9.58 29.54 9.25
C THR A 155 -10.03 30.97 9.00
N THR A 156 -10.92 31.20 8.03
CA THR A 156 -11.43 32.55 7.76
C THR A 156 -12.34 33.04 8.88
N GLN A 157 -13.23 32.17 9.40
CA GLN A 157 -14.09 32.49 10.54
C GLN A 157 -13.26 32.85 11.79
N GLU A 158 -12.21 32.08 12.08
CA GLU A 158 -11.29 32.35 13.19
C GLU A 158 -10.60 33.71 13.03
N ARG A 159 -10.06 34.02 11.84
CA ARG A 159 -9.43 35.31 11.54
C ARG A 159 -10.39 36.49 11.68
N LEU A 160 -11.64 36.31 11.26
CA LEU A 160 -12.66 37.35 11.24
C LEU A 160 -13.24 37.63 12.64
N SER A 161 -13.20 36.64 13.54
CA SER A 161 -13.90 36.64 14.83
C SER A 161 -13.68 37.88 15.70
N LEU A 162 -12.43 38.31 15.91
CA LEU A 162 -12.10 39.47 16.74
C LEU A 162 -12.59 40.78 16.09
N SER A 163 -12.44 40.90 14.77
CA SER A 163 -12.92 42.07 14.03
C SER A 163 -14.44 42.21 14.13
N VAL A 164 -15.16 41.08 14.03
CA VAL A 164 -16.62 41.02 14.24
C VAL A 164 -17.00 41.40 15.68
N GLN A 165 -16.25 40.93 16.68
CA GLN A 165 -16.49 41.34 18.07
C GLN A 165 -16.32 42.85 18.26
N MET A 166 -15.30 43.46 17.65
CA MET A 166 -15.08 44.90 17.69
C MET A 166 -16.16 45.69 16.95
N ALA A 167 -16.65 45.17 15.82
CA ALA A 167 -17.78 45.74 15.11
C ALA A 167 -19.08 45.69 15.94
N LYS A 168 -19.38 44.56 16.60
CA LYS A 168 -20.53 44.43 17.53
C LYS A 168 -20.46 45.41 18.70
N ALA A 169 -19.25 45.68 19.20
CA ALA A 169 -19.01 46.65 20.27
C ALA A 169 -18.95 48.10 19.77
N ASN A 170 -19.11 48.35 18.47
CA ASN A 170 -18.95 49.65 17.81
C ASN A 170 -17.59 50.31 18.10
N LYS A 171 -16.52 49.49 18.18
CA LYS A 171 -15.14 49.89 18.47
C LYS A 171 -14.19 49.65 17.28
N LEU A 172 -14.73 49.43 16.09
CA LEU A 172 -13.95 49.29 14.87
C LEU A 172 -13.30 50.64 14.52
N PRO A 173 -11.99 50.70 14.22
CA PRO A 173 -11.33 51.96 13.89
C PRO A 173 -11.84 52.54 12.56
N ALA A 174 -11.75 53.87 12.42
CA ALA A 174 -12.04 54.53 11.15
C ALA A 174 -11.04 54.06 10.06
N GLY A 175 -11.54 53.79 8.86
CA GLY A 175 -10.72 53.27 7.76
C GLY A 175 -10.33 51.80 7.88
N PHE A 176 -11.02 51.02 8.72
CA PHE A 176 -10.83 49.57 8.79
C PHE A 176 -11.01 48.92 7.41
N ILE A 177 -10.14 47.95 7.10
CA ILE A 177 -10.14 47.20 5.85
C ILE A 177 -10.24 45.70 6.13
N TRP A 178 -10.84 44.97 5.20
CA TRP A 178 -10.77 43.52 5.13
C TRP A 178 -10.32 43.10 3.73
N THR A 179 -9.39 42.15 3.64
CA THR A 179 -8.85 41.70 2.35
C THR A 179 -9.74 40.59 1.80
N ASP A 180 -10.20 40.73 0.56
CA ASP A 180 -11.01 39.73 -0.13
C ASP A 180 -10.15 38.56 -0.68
N ALA A 181 -10.79 37.52 -1.22
CA ALA A 181 -10.09 36.31 -1.71
C ALA A 181 -9.18 36.60 -2.92
N ASP A 182 -9.44 37.70 -3.63
CA ASP A 182 -8.64 38.16 -4.76
C ASP A 182 -7.47 39.07 -4.31
N ASN A 183 -7.25 39.19 -3.00
CA ASN A 183 -6.25 40.05 -2.36
C ASN A 183 -6.49 41.56 -2.53
N ASN A 184 -7.75 41.98 -2.69
CA ASN A 184 -8.10 43.41 -2.69
C ASN A 184 -8.43 43.88 -1.27
N ASP A 185 -7.90 45.03 -0.88
CA ASP A 185 -8.29 45.67 0.38
C ASP A 185 -9.62 46.40 0.22
N VAL A 186 -10.64 45.90 0.91
CA VAL A 186 -12.00 46.45 0.89
C VAL A 186 -12.23 47.24 2.18
N PRO A 187 -12.50 48.56 2.11
CA PRO A 187 -12.91 49.34 3.28
C PRO A 187 -14.24 48.82 3.83
N MET A 188 -14.33 48.60 5.14
CA MET A 188 -15.51 48.02 5.78
C MET A 188 -15.98 48.88 6.96
N SER A 189 -17.25 49.28 6.93
CA SER A 189 -17.96 49.74 8.13
C SER A 189 -18.25 48.58 9.08
N ALA A 190 -18.60 48.89 10.33
CA ALA A 190 -19.04 47.88 11.29
C ALA A 190 -20.25 47.08 10.77
N GLY A 191 -21.21 47.74 10.11
CA GLY A 191 -22.38 47.06 9.54
C GLY A 191 -22.03 46.12 8.38
N GLU A 192 -21.15 46.54 7.47
CA GLU A 192 -20.71 45.71 6.35
C GLU A 192 -19.94 44.49 6.81
N LEU A 193 -19.09 44.63 7.84
CA LEU A 193 -18.34 43.51 8.41
C LEU A 193 -19.26 42.48 9.08
N LEU A 194 -20.31 42.94 9.76
CA LEU A 194 -21.31 42.07 10.36
C LEU A 194 -22.10 41.31 9.29
N ASN A 195 -22.53 42.00 8.23
CA ASN A 195 -23.23 41.36 7.11
C ASN A 195 -22.35 40.33 6.38
N LEU A 196 -21.05 40.61 6.21
CA LEU A 196 -20.10 39.67 5.64
C LEU A 196 -19.94 38.44 6.56
N SER A 197 -19.82 38.64 7.88
CA SER A 197 -19.75 37.56 8.85
C SER A 197 -20.99 36.65 8.79
N ASP A 198 -22.19 37.24 8.75
CA ASP A 198 -23.44 36.48 8.65
C ASP A 198 -23.51 35.68 7.34
N ALA A 199 -23.05 36.27 6.23
CA ALA A 199 -22.98 35.60 4.93
C ALA A 199 -21.96 34.44 4.92
N ILE A 200 -20.80 34.61 5.58
CA ILE A 200 -19.80 33.55 5.78
C ILE A 200 -20.38 32.41 6.61
N ASP A 201 -21.05 32.71 7.73
CA ASP A 201 -21.65 31.70 8.60
C ASP A 201 -22.72 30.89 7.84
N GLN A 202 -23.54 31.56 7.01
CA GLN A 202 -24.52 30.89 6.15
C GLN A 202 -23.85 30.01 5.08
N ALA A 203 -22.80 30.51 4.41
CA ALA A 203 -22.06 29.73 3.40
C ALA A 203 -21.38 28.50 4.01
N MET A 204 -20.77 28.64 5.20
CA MET A 204 -20.19 27.53 5.95
C MET A 204 -21.24 26.48 6.34
N PHE A 205 -22.41 26.91 6.82
CA PHE A 205 -23.51 26.00 7.14
C PHE A 205 -23.99 25.22 5.91
N THR A 206 -24.22 25.91 4.80
CA THR A 206 -24.65 25.29 3.54
C THR A 206 -23.62 24.28 3.04
N MET A 207 -22.33 24.65 3.00
CA MET A 207 -21.28 23.74 2.56
C MET A 207 -21.14 22.54 3.49
N GLY A 208 -21.21 22.75 4.82
CA GLY A 208 -21.22 21.65 5.80
C GLY A 208 -22.35 20.65 5.56
N LEU A 209 -23.56 21.14 5.24
CA LEU A 209 -24.69 20.28 4.89
C LEU A 209 -24.44 19.51 3.58
N GLN A 210 -23.90 20.17 2.56
CA GLN A 210 -23.56 19.51 1.28
C GLN A 210 -22.53 18.40 1.47
N ILE A 211 -21.47 18.65 2.25
CA ILE A 211 -20.43 17.66 2.57
C ILE A 211 -21.04 16.47 3.30
N HIS A 212 -21.90 16.73 4.29
CA HIS A 212 -22.59 15.68 5.04
C HIS A 212 -23.49 14.83 4.14
N LEU A 213 -24.32 15.45 3.30
CA LEU A 213 -25.20 14.74 2.38
C LEU A 213 -24.41 13.90 1.37
N ARG A 214 -23.34 14.46 0.79
CA ARG A 214 -22.50 13.71 -0.15
C ARG A 214 -21.79 12.54 0.54
N GLN A 215 -21.28 12.72 1.76
CA GLN A 215 -20.70 11.60 2.52
C GLN A 215 -21.68 10.45 2.69
N ARG A 216 -22.94 10.76 3.04
CA ARG A 216 -24.00 9.75 3.20
C ARG A 216 -24.30 9.04 1.88
N GLU A 217 -24.48 9.81 0.81
CA GLU A 217 -24.71 9.30 -0.53
C GLU A 217 -23.60 8.33 -0.95
N MET A 218 -22.32 8.72 -0.79
CA MET A 218 -21.20 7.83 -1.13
C MET A 218 -21.20 6.53 -0.33
N LYS A 219 -21.51 6.57 0.97
CA LYS A 219 -21.61 5.36 1.80
C LYS A 219 -22.77 4.48 1.35
N GLU A 220 -23.94 5.07 1.07
CA GLU A 220 -25.10 4.34 0.57
C GLU A 220 -24.87 3.74 -0.83
N GLU A 221 -24.07 4.38 -1.68
CA GLU A 221 -23.66 3.84 -2.98
C GLU A 221 -22.68 2.67 -2.82
N VAL A 222 -21.66 2.82 -1.96
CA VAL A 222 -20.66 1.79 -1.68
C VAL A 222 -21.29 0.55 -1.01
N ASP A 223 -22.19 0.74 -0.05
CA ASP A 223 -22.90 -0.34 0.66
C ASP A 223 -23.79 -1.20 -0.25
N LYS A 224 -24.14 -0.71 -1.44
CA LYS A 224 -24.91 -1.47 -2.44
C LYS A 224 -24.03 -2.35 -3.34
N LEU A 225 -22.72 -2.15 -3.31
CA LEU A 225 -21.78 -2.92 -4.13
C LEU A 225 -21.56 -4.29 -3.50
N THR A 226 -21.68 -5.34 -4.30
CA THR A 226 -21.51 -6.74 -3.88
C THR A 226 -20.18 -7.34 -4.31
N ASP A 227 -19.36 -6.58 -5.02
CA ASP A 227 -18.07 -7.00 -5.55
C ASP A 227 -16.96 -6.12 -4.95
N ALA A 228 -15.92 -6.77 -4.43
CA ALA A 228 -14.85 -6.07 -3.73
C ALA A 228 -14.05 -5.15 -4.66
N GLN A 229 -13.85 -5.53 -5.92
CA GLN A 229 -13.15 -4.68 -6.89
C GLN A 229 -13.96 -3.44 -7.23
N ALA A 230 -15.27 -3.59 -7.44
CA ALA A 230 -16.17 -2.46 -7.65
C ALA A 230 -16.16 -1.48 -6.46
N VAL A 231 -16.08 -2.01 -5.22
CA VAL A 231 -15.90 -1.18 -4.02
C VAL A 231 -14.58 -0.42 -4.08
N LEU A 232 -13.47 -1.08 -4.38
CA LEU A 232 -12.15 -0.43 -4.45
C LEU A 232 -12.09 0.65 -5.54
N ASP A 233 -12.73 0.40 -6.68
CA ASP A 233 -12.78 1.30 -7.85
C ASP A 233 -13.72 2.50 -7.66
N TYR A 234 -14.54 2.50 -6.60
CA TYR A 234 -15.43 3.63 -6.30
C TYR A 234 -14.64 4.92 -6.07
N VAL A 235 -14.98 5.97 -6.85
CA VAL A 235 -14.32 7.27 -6.81
C VAL A 235 -14.91 8.14 -5.71
N VAL A 236 -14.12 8.38 -4.66
CA VAL A 236 -14.50 9.27 -3.55
C VAL A 236 -14.35 10.73 -3.98
N GLY A 237 -15.41 11.52 -3.85
CA GLY A 237 -15.36 12.92 -4.23
C GLY A 237 -16.73 13.54 -4.49
N TRP A 238 -16.70 14.82 -4.86
CA TRP A 238 -17.85 15.47 -5.48
C TRP A 238 -18.17 14.79 -6.81
N PRO A 239 -19.46 14.69 -7.20
CA PRO A 239 -19.82 14.21 -8.52
C PRO A 239 -19.18 15.09 -9.58
N ALA A 240 -18.84 14.50 -10.74
CA ALA A 240 -18.37 15.28 -11.87
C ALA A 240 -19.40 16.36 -12.20
N SER A 241 -18.95 17.60 -12.38
CA SER A 241 -19.85 18.67 -12.84
C SER A 241 -20.45 18.26 -14.18
N PRO A 242 -21.76 18.44 -14.41
CA PRO A 242 -22.34 18.16 -15.71
C PRO A 242 -21.62 19.03 -16.75
N THR A 243 -21.03 18.37 -17.75
CA THR A 243 -20.51 19.05 -18.94
C THR A 243 -21.64 19.92 -19.49
N PRO A 244 -21.44 21.22 -19.76
CA PRO A 244 -22.48 22.02 -20.39
C PRO A 244 -22.87 21.32 -21.70
N GLU A 245 -24.13 20.88 -21.82
CA GLU A 245 -24.66 20.43 -23.10
C GLU A 245 -24.42 21.56 -24.10
N ALA A 246 -23.70 21.27 -25.17
CA ALA A 246 -23.60 22.16 -26.30
C ALA A 246 -25.03 22.38 -26.81
N THR A 247 -25.60 23.54 -26.51
CA THR A 247 -26.84 24.01 -27.11
C THR A 247 -26.58 24.19 -28.60
N SER A 248 -26.75 23.09 -29.34
CA SER A 248 -27.03 23.11 -30.77
C SER A 248 -28.45 23.63 -30.92
N ASP A 249 -28.62 24.94 -30.98
CA ASP A 249 -29.76 25.54 -31.63
C ASP A 249 -29.27 26.50 -32.72
N SER A 250 -29.03 25.88 -33.87
CA SER A 250 -29.28 26.47 -35.17
C SER A 250 -30.78 26.76 -35.31
N HIS A 251 -31.16 28.03 -35.46
CA HIS A 251 -32.12 28.50 -36.49
C HIS A 251 -32.12 30.03 -36.58
#